data_AF-A0A9P7KNR7-F1
#
_entry.id   AF-A0A9P7KNR7-F1
#
_cell.length_a   1.000
_cell.length_b   1.000
_cell.length_c   1.000
_cell.angle_alpha   90.00
_cell.angle_beta   90.00
_cell.angle_gamma   90.00
#
_symmetry.space_group_name_H-M   'P 1'
#
loop_
_entity.id
_entity.type
_entity.pdbx_description
1 polymer ?
#
loop_
_entity_poly.entity_id
_entity_poly.type
_entity_poly.pdbx_seq_one_letter_code
_entity_poly.pdbx_strand_id
1 'polypeptide(L)'
;MGFFNIKSKVALHLRSVTGGSRPEPEVIAQRANAQSRSPLAQLPSEIKELIFQELWHDEGLFQHLTLRRGRVVRMTCATDVTAPDELQRMCEATGSKAIRDPVLITRFQSLWGVHWRCEELYQSGAQEEGNQCSPFLPMLLTCRQLYVEARASIYKNITFCMHDLDTAHSLVVSHPNLIFNNIQHLQLAIHLPLLRYTRDGPNHSEKAAHVTLAAMLRGP
;
A
#
# COMPACT_ATOMS: atom_id res chain seq x y z
N MET A 1 21.59 -32.81 -6.98
CA MET A 1 21.87 -31.43 -7.41
C MET A 1 20.64 -30.89 -8.11
N GLY A 2 19.83 -30.10 -7.40
CA GLY A 2 18.67 -29.41 -7.96
C GLY A 2 18.77 -27.94 -7.58
N PHE A 3 19.09 -27.09 -8.55
CA PHE A 3 19.07 -25.64 -8.36
C PHE A 3 17.61 -25.22 -8.22
N PHE A 4 17.20 -24.82 -7.01
CA PHE A 4 15.91 -24.15 -6.81
C PHE A 4 15.98 -22.78 -7.51
N ASN A 5 15.39 -22.74 -8.69
CA ASN A 5 15.35 -21.57 -9.55
C ASN A 5 14.33 -20.56 -8.99
N ILE A 6 14.83 -19.58 -8.21
CA ILE A 6 14.07 -18.44 -7.67
C ILE A 6 13.44 -17.58 -8.81
N LYS A 7 13.79 -17.80 -10.09
CA LYS A 7 13.19 -17.07 -11.22
C LYS A 7 11.78 -17.55 -11.60
N SER A 8 11.24 -18.62 -11.00
CA SER A 8 10.05 -19.28 -11.54
C SER A 8 8.69 -18.70 -11.13
N LYS A 9 8.57 -17.85 -10.10
CA LYS A 9 7.26 -17.23 -9.76
C LYS A 9 7.10 -15.79 -10.26
N VAL A 10 8.19 -15.03 -10.33
CA VAL A 10 8.20 -13.66 -10.88
C VAL A 10 7.85 -13.65 -12.38
N ALA A 11 8.19 -14.70 -13.12
CA ALA A 11 8.01 -14.75 -14.58
C ALA A 11 6.62 -15.20 -15.06
N LEU A 12 5.79 -15.82 -14.21
CA LEU A 12 4.56 -16.49 -14.67
C LEU A 12 3.29 -15.63 -14.58
N HIS A 13 3.35 -14.42 -14.03
CA HIS A 13 2.22 -13.47 -14.02
C HIS A 13 2.44 -12.19 -14.84
N LEU A 14 3.61 -12.03 -15.48
CA LEU A 14 3.90 -10.91 -16.37
C LEU A 14 3.51 -11.16 -17.83
N ARG A 15 2.57 -12.10 -18.09
CA ARG A 15 2.01 -12.27 -19.44
C ARG A 15 1.17 -11.05 -19.80
N SER A 16 1.78 -10.19 -20.63
CA SER A 16 1.13 -9.29 -21.58
C SER A 16 0.01 -8.42 -20.99
N VAL A 17 0.39 -7.41 -20.20
CA VAL A 17 -0.36 -6.16 -20.22
C VAL A 17 0.18 -5.39 -21.42
N THR A 18 -0.48 -5.55 -22.57
CA THR A 18 -0.23 -4.73 -23.76
C THR A 18 -0.31 -3.26 -23.37
N GLY A 19 0.77 -2.52 -23.64
CA GLY A 19 0.94 -1.13 -23.29
C GLY A 19 -0.04 -0.20 -23.98
N GLY A 20 -1.22 -0.03 -23.40
CA GLY A 20 -1.92 1.23 -23.51
C GLY A 20 -1.10 2.25 -22.73
N SER A 21 -0.30 3.07 -23.42
CA SER A 21 0.37 4.22 -22.81
C SER A 21 -0.71 5.04 -22.10
N ARG A 22 -0.73 4.96 -20.77
CA ARG A 22 -1.66 5.75 -19.96
C ARG A 22 -1.36 7.20 -20.33
N PRO A 23 -2.35 7.99 -20.78
CA PRO A 23 -2.08 9.37 -21.16
C PRO A 23 -1.37 10.06 -20.00
N GLU A 24 -0.20 10.62 -20.31
CA GLU A 24 0.66 11.35 -19.38
C GLU A 24 -0.22 12.26 -18.52
N PRO A 25 -0.20 12.14 -17.18
CA PRO A 25 -1.08 12.91 -16.32
C PRO A 25 -0.94 14.42 -16.54
N GLU A 26 0.23 14.85 -17.03
CA GLU A 26 0.53 16.22 -17.46
C GLU A 26 -0.22 16.63 -18.71
N VAL A 27 -0.38 15.74 -19.70
CA VAL A 27 -1.13 16.00 -20.94
C VAL A 27 -2.63 16.14 -20.64
N ILE A 28 -3.16 15.33 -19.73
CA ILE A 28 -4.55 15.43 -19.27
C ILE A 28 -4.75 16.75 -18.52
N ALA A 29 -3.84 17.08 -17.59
CA ALA A 29 -3.92 18.31 -16.82
C ALA A 29 -3.82 19.56 -17.71
N GLN A 30 -2.93 19.58 -18.71
CA GLN A 30 -2.76 20.72 -19.61
C GLN A 30 -4.04 21.11 -20.35
N ARG A 31 -4.89 20.13 -20.69
CA ARG A 31 -6.17 20.35 -21.40
C ARG A 31 -7.33 20.72 -20.48
N ALA A 32 -7.20 20.53 -19.16
CA ALA A 32 -8.24 20.86 -18.20
C ALA A 32 -8.30 22.38 -17.95
N ASN A 33 -9.53 22.90 -17.78
CA ASN A 33 -9.73 24.29 -17.40
C ASN A 33 -9.18 24.53 -15.99
N ALA A 34 -8.42 25.61 -15.79
CA ALA A 34 -7.88 25.97 -14.49
C ALA A 34 -8.95 26.43 -13.49
N GLN A 35 -10.11 26.90 -13.97
CA GLN A 35 -11.19 27.45 -13.16
C GLN A 35 -10.69 28.49 -12.13
N SER A 36 -9.74 29.33 -12.54
CA SER A 36 -9.08 30.35 -11.68
C SER A 36 -10.04 31.40 -11.10
N ARG A 37 -11.28 31.44 -11.58
CA ARG A 37 -12.35 32.29 -11.06
C ARG A 37 -13.30 31.60 -10.08
N SER A 38 -13.10 30.32 -9.80
CA SER A 38 -13.93 29.59 -8.83
C SER A 38 -13.56 29.96 -7.40
N PRO A 39 -14.51 30.03 -6.46
CA PRO A 39 -14.24 30.37 -5.06
C PRO A 39 -13.16 29.46 -4.44
N LEU A 40 -13.24 28.15 -4.69
CA LEU A 40 -12.29 27.17 -4.17
C LEU A 40 -10.87 27.36 -4.73
N ALA A 41 -10.72 27.66 -6.03
CA ALA A 41 -9.40 27.91 -6.62
C ALA A 41 -8.76 29.24 -6.17
N GLN A 42 -9.59 30.22 -5.80
CA GLN A 42 -9.16 31.55 -5.33
C GLN A 42 -8.79 31.58 -3.84
N LEU A 43 -9.09 30.53 -3.08
CA LEU A 43 -8.66 30.45 -1.69
C LEU A 43 -7.12 30.50 -1.61
N PRO A 44 -6.56 31.12 -0.54
CA PRO A 44 -5.13 31.02 -0.25
C PRO A 44 -4.66 29.57 -0.20
N SER A 45 -3.42 29.32 -0.61
CA SER A 45 -2.81 27.99 -0.61
C SER A 45 -2.90 27.28 0.74
N GLU A 46 -2.76 28.03 1.82
CA GLU A 46 -2.81 27.57 3.20
C GLU A 46 -4.19 27.01 3.54
N ILE A 47 -5.25 27.69 3.11
CA ILE A 47 -6.63 27.24 3.34
C ILE A 47 -6.93 26.00 2.50
N LYS A 48 -6.45 25.95 1.25
CA LYS A 48 -6.61 24.76 0.40
C LYS A 48 -5.89 23.56 0.97
N GLU A 49 -4.68 23.74 1.49
CA GLU A 49 -3.94 22.65 2.14
C GLU A 49 -4.67 22.12 3.38
N LEU A 50 -5.27 22.99 4.21
CA LEU A 50 -6.12 22.56 5.33
C LEU A 50 -7.33 21.76 4.86
N ILE A 51 -8.02 22.21 3.80
CA ILE A 51 -9.14 21.48 3.20
C ILE A 51 -8.68 20.10 2.73
N PHE A 52 -7.54 20.02 2.02
CA PHE A 52 -7.01 18.75 1.55
C PHE A 52 -6.67 17.82 2.71
N GLN A 53 -6.00 18.32 3.75
CA GLN A 53 -5.65 17.53 4.92
C GLN A 53 -6.87 16.93 5.61
N GLU A 54 -7.95 17.70 5.78
CA GLU A 54 -9.19 17.20 6.35
C GLU A 54 -9.78 16.07 5.49
N LEU A 55 -9.82 16.27 4.16
CA LEU A 55 -10.30 15.24 3.23
C LEU A 55 -9.44 13.96 3.26
N TRP A 56 -8.12 14.10 3.43
CA TRP A 56 -7.21 12.95 3.52
C TRP A 56 -7.33 12.24 4.88
N HIS A 57 -7.63 12.98 5.93
CA HIS A 57 -7.89 12.42 7.25
C HIS A 57 -9.16 11.55 7.24
N ASP A 58 -10.25 12.04 6.65
CA ASP A 58 -11.52 11.29 6.53
C ASP A 58 -11.37 9.99 5.72
N GLU A 59 -10.55 10.00 4.67
CA GLU A 59 -10.27 8.81 3.85
C GLU A 59 -9.28 7.83 4.48
N GLY A 60 -8.56 8.29 5.50
CA GLY A 60 -7.48 7.58 6.17
C GLY A 60 -6.09 7.92 5.61
N LEU A 61 -5.19 8.32 6.50
CA LEU A 61 -3.81 8.72 6.16
C LEU A 61 -2.89 7.57 5.76
N PHE A 62 -3.32 6.32 6.00
CA PHE A 62 -2.61 5.11 5.61
C PHE A 62 -3.39 4.41 4.50
N GLN A 63 -2.75 4.25 3.34
CA GLN A 63 -3.37 3.68 2.15
C GLN A 63 -2.53 2.52 1.63
N HIS A 64 -3.08 1.31 1.60
CA HIS A 64 -2.37 0.18 1.01
C HIS A 64 -2.43 0.22 -0.51
N LEU A 65 -1.30 -0.05 -1.15
CA LEU A 65 -1.20 -0.31 -2.57
C LEU A 65 -1.01 -1.81 -2.76
N THR A 66 -1.84 -2.42 -3.60
CA THR A 66 -1.79 -3.87 -3.89
C THR A 66 -1.94 -4.14 -5.38
N LEU A 67 -1.27 -5.17 -5.90
CA LEU A 67 -1.37 -5.58 -7.29
C LEU A 67 -2.51 -6.60 -7.49
N ARG A 68 -3.59 -6.18 -8.16
CA ARG A 68 -4.72 -7.04 -8.56
C ARG A 68 -4.84 -7.11 -10.07
N ARG A 69 -4.83 -8.32 -10.62
CA ARG A 69 -5.04 -8.57 -12.07
C ARG A 69 -4.18 -7.65 -12.97
N GLY A 70 -2.91 -7.45 -12.57
CA GLY A 70 -1.96 -6.59 -13.27
C GLY A 70 -2.15 -5.08 -13.09
N ARG A 71 -3.05 -4.64 -12.19
CA ARG A 71 -3.30 -3.23 -11.88
C ARG A 71 -3.07 -2.97 -10.40
N VAL A 72 -2.44 -1.84 -10.10
CA VAL A 72 -2.31 -1.39 -8.71
C VAL A 72 -3.64 -0.81 -8.28
N VAL A 73 -4.19 -1.34 -7.20
CA VAL A 73 -5.39 -0.86 -6.53
C VAL A 73 -5.02 -0.31 -5.16
N ARG A 74 -5.81 0.65 -4.71
CA ARG A 74 -5.65 1.31 -3.41
C ARG A 74 -6.73 0.81 -2.45
N MET A 75 -6.41 0.65 -1.18
CA MET A 75 -7.38 0.40 -0.10
C MET A 75 -7.00 1.16 1.17
N THR A 76 -8.00 1.71 1.87
CA THR A 76 -7.78 2.36 3.16
C THR A 76 -7.29 1.36 4.21
N CYS A 77 -6.32 1.75 5.02
CA CYS A 77 -5.85 0.95 6.13
C CYS A 77 -6.91 0.91 7.24
N ALA A 78 -7.34 -0.29 7.62
CA ALA A 78 -8.23 -0.52 8.76
C ALA A 78 -7.47 -0.71 10.09
N THR A 79 -6.13 -0.71 10.04
CA THR A 79 -5.27 -0.88 11.22
C THR A 79 -4.90 0.48 11.79
N ASP A 80 -5.17 0.69 13.08
CA ASP A 80 -4.61 1.81 13.81
C ASP A 80 -3.15 1.50 14.15
N VAL A 81 -2.24 2.05 13.35
CA VAL A 81 -0.79 1.87 13.53
C VAL A 81 -0.23 2.66 14.72
N THR A 82 -1.00 3.56 15.30
CA THR A 82 -0.60 4.34 16.48
C THR A 82 -0.98 3.64 17.78
N ALA A 83 -1.95 2.72 17.72
CA ALA A 83 -2.34 1.89 18.85
C ALA A 83 -1.32 0.76 19.12
N PRO A 84 -1.20 0.30 20.38
CA PRO A 84 -0.45 -0.92 20.68
C PRO A 84 -1.00 -2.10 19.88
N ASP A 85 -0.08 -2.94 19.38
CA ASP A 85 -0.40 -4.11 18.54
C ASP A 85 -1.57 -4.90 19.15
N GLU A 86 -2.70 -4.88 18.44
CA GLU A 86 -3.94 -5.52 18.86
C GLU A 86 -3.73 -7.03 19.03
N LEU A 87 -2.89 -7.63 18.19
CA LEU A 87 -2.59 -9.05 18.22
C LEU A 87 -1.77 -9.41 19.46
N GLN A 88 -0.79 -8.57 19.82
CA GLN A 88 -0.04 -8.70 21.05
C GLN A 88 -0.95 -8.58 22.28
N ARG A 89 -1.87 -7.60 22.30
CA ARG A 89 -2.85 -7.42 23.39
C ARG A 89 -3.78 -8.62 23.54
N MET A 90 -4.25 -9.20 22.44
CA MET A 90 -5.09 -10.41 22.47
C MET A 90 -4.34 -11.61 23.09
N CYS A 91 -3.05 -11.76 22.80
CA CYS A 91 -2.22 -12.78 23.43
C CYS A 91 -2.04 -12.57 24.93
N GLU A 92 -1.73 -11.34 25.34
CA GLU A 92 -1.54 -10.98 26.75
C GLU A 92 -2.83 -11.21 27.55
N ALA A 93 -3.99 -10.86 27.00
CA ALA A 93 -5.29 -11.09 27.62
C ALA A 93 -5.62 -12.59 27.81
N THR A 94 -5.07 -13.46 26.96
CA THR A 94 -5.27 -14.92 27.07
C THR A 94 -4.50 -15.52 28.25
N GLY A 95 -3.47 -14.84 28.78
CA GLY A 95 -2.67 -15.30 29.92
C GLY A 95 -1.87 -16.60 29.71
N SER A 96 -1.93 -17.18 28.50
CA SER A 96 -1.28 -18.44 28.14
C SER A 96 0.07 -18.20 27.49
N LYS A 97 1.09 -18.95 27.91
CA LYS A 97 2.42 -18.96 27.27
C LYS A 97 2.41 -19.61 25.87
N ALA A 98 1.32 -20.27 25.50
CA ALA A 98 1.15 -20.92 24.20
C ALA A 98 -0.17 -20.47 23.57
N ILE A 99 -0.08 -19.92 22.36
CA ILE A 99 -1.23 -19.57 21.53
C ILE A 99 -1.79 -20.87 20.97
N ARG A 100 -3.04 -21.21 21.34
CA ARG A 100 -3.76 -22.40 20.84
C ARG A 100 -4.93 -22.06 19.93
N ASP A 101 -5.33 -20.79 19.90
CA ASP A 101 -6.39 -20.32 19.03
C ASP A 101 -5.91 -20.33 17.56
N PRO A 102 -6.54 -21.14 16.68
CA PRO A 102 -6.20 -21.17 15.26
C PRO A 102 -6.29 -19.81 14.57
N VAL A 103 -7.26 -18.95 14.98
CA VAL A 103 -7.44 -17.62 14.40
C VAL A 103 -6.26 -16.73 14.74
N LEU A 104 -5.83 -16.73 16.00
CA LEU A 104 -4.64 -15.97 16.41
C LEU A 104 -3.39 -16.50 15.69
N ILE A 105 -3.21 -17.82 15.59
CA ILE A 105 -2.09 -18.42 14.85
C ILE A 105 -2.05 -17.92 13.40
N THR A 106 -3.19 -17.94 12.70
CA THR A 106 -3.28 -17.43 11.32
C THR A 106 -2.92 -15.94 11.25
N ARG A 107 -3.40 -15.12 12.17
CA ARG A 107 -3.09 -13.68 12.21
C ARG A 107 -1.62 -13.39 12.48
N PHE A 108 -0.94 -14.19 13.32
CA PHE A 108 0.52 -14.09 13.50
C PHE A 108 1.31 -14.49 12.26
N GLN A 109 0.72 -15.31 11.40
CA GLN A 109 1.31 -15.75 10.13
C GLN A 109 0.94 -14.84 8.96
N SER A 110 0.19 -13.76 9.22
CA SER A 110 -0.13 -12.70 8.26
C SER A 110 1.13 -12.24 7.53
N LEU A 111 1.05 -12.20 6.19
CA LEU A 111 2.12 -11.66 5.37
C LEU A 111 2.19 -10.13 5.51
N TRP A 112 1.10 -9.51 5.97
CA TRP A 112 0.97 -8.07 6.18
C TRP A 112 1.34 -7.67 7.63
N GLY A 113 1.80 -8.62 8.45
CA GLY A 113 2.24 -8.41 9.83
C GLY A 113 1.13 -7.80 10.71
N VAL A 114 1.42 -6.65 11.33
CA VAL A 114 0.46 -5.90 12.17
C VAL A 114 -0.79 -5.47 11.40
N HIS A 115 -0.74 -5.45 10.05
CA HIS A 115 -1.88 -5.15 9.19
C HIS A 115 -2.69 -6.41 8.81
N TRP A 116 -2.67 -7.47 9.63
CA TRP A 116 -3.43 -8.72 9.40
C TRP A 116 -4.91 -8.49 9.11
N ARG A 117 -5.53 -7.48 9.73
CA ARG A 117 -6.94 -7.14 9.51
C ARG A 117 -7.17 -6.62 8.08
N CYS A 118 -6.23 -5.84 7.57
CA CYS A 118 -6.26 -5.36 6.19
C CYS A 118 -6.06 -6.52 5.20
N GLU A 119 -5.25 -7.52 5.55
CA GLU A 119 -5.08 -8.74 4.75
C GLU A 119 -6.39 -9.55 4.69
N GLU A 120 -7.08 -9.75 5.82
CA GLU A 120 -8.38 -10.42 5.87
C GLU A 120 -9.43 -9.69 5.00
N LEU A 121 -9.46 -8.35 5.06
CA LEU A 121 -10.34 -7.52 4.22
C LEU A 121 -9.98 -7.64 2.73
N TYR A 122 -8.69 -7.68 2.42
CA TYR A 122 -8.22 -7.89 1.06
C TYR A 122 -8.66 -9.27 0.54
N GLN A 123 -8.43 -10.34 1.30
CA GLN A 123 -8.76 -11.71 0.90
C GLN A 123 -10.27 -11.96 0.78
N SER A 124 -11.09 -11.34 1.64
CA SER A 124 -12.55 -11.49 1.59
C SER A 124 -13.20 -10.82 0.38
N GLY A 125 -12.47 -9.95 -0.34
CA GLY A 125 -13.04 -9.22 -1.47
C GLY A 125 -14.05 -8.14 -1.08
N ALA A 126 -14.25 -7.90 0.23
CA ALA A 126 -15.17 -6.89 0.77
C ALA A 126 -14.87 -5.47 0.26
N GLN A 127 -13.69 -5.25 -0.31
CA GLN A 127 -13.30 -4.00 -0.94
C GLN A 127 -13.93 -3.77 -2.33
N GLU A 128 -14.32 -4.83 -3.06
CA GLU A 128 -14.87 -4.71 -4.43
C GLU A 128 -16.35 -4.28 -4.42
N GLU A 129 -17.06 -4.45 -3.30
CA GLU A 129 -18.50 -4.14 -3.19
C GLU A 129 -18.78 -2.69 -2.78
N GLY A 130 -17.78 -1.96 -2.30
CA GLY A 130 -17.89 -0.55 -1.95
C GLY A 130 -17.59 0.36 -3.13
N ASN A 131 -18.59 0.65 -3.97
CA ASN A 131 -18.57 1.77 -4.93
C ASN A 131 -18.58 3.14 -4.22
N GLN A 132 -17.76 3.29 -3.18
CA GLN A 132 -17.59 4.56 -2.48
C GLN A 132 -16.69 5.42 -3.36
N CYS A 133 -17.27 6.51 -3.86
CA CYS A 133 -16.54 7.52 -4.61
C CYS A 133 -15.43 8.05 -3.70
N SER A 134 -14.20 7.67 -3.98
CA SER A 134 -13.08 8.09 -3.14
C SER A 134 -13.02 9.63 -3.08
N PRO A 135 -12.89 10.26 -1.91
CA PRO A 135 -12.78 11.71 -1.73
C PRO A 135 -11.55 12.31 -2.43
N PHE A 136 -10.56 11.50 -2.83
CA PHE A 136 -9.51 11.96 -3.75
C PHE A 136 -10.07 12.37 -5.11
N LEU A 137 -11.04 11.60 -5.65
CA LEU A 137 -11.51 11.78 -7.02
C LEU A 137 -12.18 13.13 -7.27
N PRO A 138 -13.12 13.62 -6.42
CA PRO A 138 -13.68 14.96 -6.58
C PRO A 138 -12.60 16.03 -6.73
N MET A 139 -11.60 16.03 -5.86
CA MET A 139 -10.53 17.02 -5.89
C MET A 139 -9.64 16.90 -7.14
N LEU A 140 -9.28 15.67 -7.51
CA LEU A 140 -8.44 15.39 -8.68
C LEU A 140 -9.17 15.66 -10.01
N LEU A 141 -10.50 15.66 -10.03
CA LEU A 141 -11.30 15.82 -11.25
C LEU A 141 -11.96 17.20 -11.38
N THR A 142 -11.85 18.09 -10.39
CA THR A 142 -12.54 19.38 -10.40
C THR A 142 -11.97 20.33 -11.46
N CYS A 143 -10.67 20.66 -11.37
CA CYS A 143 -10.00 21.56 -12.31
C CYS A 143 -8.50 21.31 -12.36
N ARG A 144 -7.81 21.89 -13.34
CA ARG A 144 -6.35 21.73 -13.48
C ARG A 144 -5.57 22.18 -12.25
N GLN A 145 -5.96 23.32 -11.67
CA GLN A 145 -5.25 23.89 -10.53
C GLN A 145 -5.38 22.98 -9.30
N LEU A 146 -6.61 22.60 -8.94
CA LEU A 146 -6.87 21.71 -7.81
C LEU A 146 -6.29 20.31 -8.04
N TYR A 147 -6.28 19.81 -9.27
CA TYR A 147 -5.60 18.56 -9.59
C TYR A 147 -4.12 18.59 -9.21
N VAL A 148 -3.39 19.64 -9.61
CA VAL A 148 -1.95 19.77 -9.30
C VAL A 148 -1.73 19.91 -7.80
N GLU A 149 -2.50 20.78 -7.14
CA GLU A 149 -2.35 21.06 -5.72
C GLU A 149 -2.76 19.86 -4.85
N ALA A 150 -3.91 19.25 -5.10
CA ALA A 150 -4.39 18.09 -4.35
C ALA A 150 -3.48 16.87 -4.57
N ARG A 151 -2.99 16.64 -5.79
CA ARG A 151 -2.03 15.57 -6.08
C ARG A 151 -0.74 15.75 -5.28
N ALA A 152 -0.20 16.96 -5.21
CA ALA A 152 0.98 17.25 -4.41
C ALA A 152 0.72 17.01 -2.91
N SER A 153 -0.44 17.46 -2.42
CA SER A 153 -0.88 17.26 -1.04
C SER A 153 -1.04 15.78 -0.67
N ILE A 154 -1.61 14.96 -1.57
CA ILE A 154 -1.73 13.50 -1.40
C ILE A 154 -0.36 12.87 -1.15
N TYR A 155 0.61 13.14 -2.00
CA TYR A 155 1.92 12.48 -1.88
C TYR A 155 2.77 12.99 -0.71
N LYS A 156 2.46 14.19 -0.22
CA LYS A 156 3.07 14.77 0.97
C LYS A 156 2.47 14.21 2.26
N ASN A 157 1.16 14.05 2.33
CA ASN A 157 0.46 13.81 3.61
C ASN A 157 0.04 12.34 3.82
N ILE A 158 -0.01 11.53 2.76
CA ILE A 158 -0.47 10.13 2.84
C ILE A 158 0.71 9.18 2.91
N THR A 159 0.62 8.22 3.83
CA THR A 159 1.53 7.08 3.91
C THR A 159 1.01 5.94 3.04
N PHE A 160 1.78 5.58 2.02
CA PHE A 160 1.47 4.42 1.18
C PHE A 160 2.10 3.16 1.78
N CYS A 161 1.30 2.12 1.94
CA CYS A 161 1.73 0.86 2.54
C CYS A 161 1.76 -0.24 1.47
N MET A 162 2.87 -0.95 1.33
CA MET A 162 3.00 -2.12 0.46
C MET A 162 3.42 -3.33 1.28
N HIS A 163 2.88 -4.50 0.95
CA HIS A 163 3.10 -5.75 1.71
C HIS A 163 3.72 -6.88 0.89
N ASP A 164 3.92 -6.66 -0.40
CA ASP A 164 4.46 -7.67 -1.30
C ASP A 164 5.45 -7.06 -2.31
N LEU A 165 6.44 -7.89 -2.68
CA LEU A 165 7.50 -7.48 -3.59
C LEU A 165 6.99 -7.31 -5.03
N ASP A 166 5.92 -7.99 -5.42
CA ASP A 166 5.39 -7.91 -6.78
C ASP A 166 4.76 -6.53 -7.04
N THR A 167 4.02 -6.00 -6.07
CA THR A 167 3.47 -4.63 -6.10
C THR A 167 4.59 -3.60 -6.12
N ALA A 168 5.59 -3.74 -5.24
CA ALA A 168 6.75 -2.84 -5.21
C ALA A 168 7.52 -2.87 -6.55
N HIS A 169 7.81 -4.05 -7.08
CA HIS A 169 8.49 -4.22 -8.36
C HIS A 169 7.67 -3.64 -9.53
N SER A 170 6.36 -3.86 -9.54
CA SER A 170 5.48 -3.30 -10.56
C SER A 170 5.50 -1.77 -10.57
N LEU A 171 5.50 -1.13 -9.39
CA LEU A 171 5.47 0.33 -9.24
C LEU A 171 6.82 1.00 -9.49
N VAL A 172 7.91 0.37 -9.05
CA VAL A 172 9.25 0.98 -9.07
C VAL A 172 10.01 0.61 -10.34
N VAL A 173 9.90 -0.63 -10.79
CA VAL A 173 10.77 -1.19 -11.86
C VAL A 173 10.01 -1.33 -13.17
N SER A 174 8.84 -1.96 -13.16
CA SER A 174 8.15 -2.34 -14.40
C SER A 174 7.41 -1.16 -15.04
N HIS A 175 6.83 -0.30 -14.22
CA HIS A 175 6.14 0.90 -14.67
C HIS A 175 6.58 2.05 -13.77
N PRO A 176 7.79 2.61 -13.98
CA PRO A 176 8.25 3.76 -13.22
C PRO A 176 7.26 4.90 -13.46
N ASN A 177 6.31 5.03 -12.54
CA ASN A 177 5.32 6.07 -12.59
C ASN A 177 5.96 7.32 -11.98
N LEU A 178 5.89 8.46 -12.67
CA LEU A 178 6.27 9.76 -12.12
C LEU A 178 5.57 10.06 -10.78
N ILE A 179 4.45 9.37 -10.52
CA ILE A 179 3.72 9.35 -9.26
C ILE A 179 4.60 8.88 -8.09
N PHE A 180 5.35 7.79 -8.27
CA PHE A 180 6.13 7.18 -7.18
C PHE A 180 7.24 8.11 -6.70
N ASN A 181 7.84 8.89 -7.61
CA ASN A 181 8.88 9.87 -7.28
C ASN A 181 8.40 11.02 -6.37
N ASN A 182 7.09 11.24 -6.28
CA ASN A 182 6.53 12.30 -5.45
C ASN A 182 6.14 11.81 -4.05
N ILE A 183 6.10 10.50 -3.82
CA ILE A 183 5.70 9.91 -2.53
C ILE A 183 6.74 10.25 -1.47
N GLN A 184 6.31 10.94 -0.41
CA GLN A 184 7.19 11.31 0.71
C GLN A 184 7.19 10.25 1.81
N HIS A 185 6.08 9.52 1.95
CA HIS A 185 5.89 8.52 3.01
C HIS A 185 5.51 7.18 2.41
N LEU A 186 6.47 6.24 2.44
CA LEU A 186 6.27 4.87 2.02
C LEU A 186 6.63 3.92 3.15
N GLN A 187 5.68 3.04 3.48
CA GLN A 187 5.88 1.91 4.37
C GLN A 187 5.91 0.63 3.55
N LEU A 188 7.00 -0.12 3.65
CA LEU A 188 7.13 -1.42 3.02
C LEU A 188 7.27 -2.46 4.12
N ALA A 189 6.36 -3.44 4.14
CA ALA A 189 6.46 -4.64 4.95
C ALA A 189 6.74 -5.81 4.00
N ILE A 190 7.87 -6.48 4.19
CA ILE A 190 8.20 -7.68 3.41
C ILE A 190 8.34 -8.84 4.36
N HIS A 191 7.65 -9.92 4.01
CA HIS A 191 7.76 -11.18 4.70
C HIS A 191 8.86 -12.02 4.05
N LEU A 192 10.02 -12.11 4.72
CA LEU A 192 11.16 -12.88 4.23
C LEU A 192 11.19 -14.28 4.87
N PRO A 193 11.19 -15.37 4.07
CA PRO A 193 11.44 -16.69 4.62
C PRO A 193 12.91 -16.79 5.04
N LEU A 194 13.19 -16.89 6.33
CA LEU A 194 14.54 -17.22 6.78
C LEU A 194 14.81 -18.70 6.52
N LEU A 195 15.70 -18.97 5.55
CA LEU A 195 16.33 -20.27 5.41
C LEU A 195 17.21 -20.49 6.65
N ARG A 196 16.82 -21.43 7.52
CA ARG A 196 17.69 -21.89 8.61
C ARG A 196 18.84 -22.68 8.00
N TYR A 197 20.02 -22.08 7.91
CA TYR A 197 21.24 -22.83 7.65
C TYR A 197 21.64 -23.52 8.97
N THR A 198 21.12 -24.72 9.21
CA THR A 198 21.62 -25.55 10.32
C THR A 198 23.05 -25.96 10.01
N ARG A 199 23.92 -25.91 11.02
CA ARG A 199 25.35 -26.31 10.91
C ARG A 199 25.53 -27.77 10.47
N ASP A 200 24.47 -28.58 10.58
CA ASP A 200 24.42 -30.00 10.24
C ASP A 200 23.58 -30.27 8.98
N GLY A 201 24.09 -29.89 7.81
CA GLY A 201 23.54 -30.33 6.51
C GLY A 201 22.06 -29.99 6.23
N PRO A 202 21.55 -30.37 5.04
CA PRO A 202 20.17 -30.08 4.66
C PRO A 202 19.22 -31.12 5.27
N ASN A 203 18.89 -30.97 6.55
CA ASN A 203 17.72 -31.66 7.10
C ASN A 203 16.46 -30.86 6.75
N HIS A 204 15.63 -31.45 5.89
CA HIS A 204 14.34 -30.94 5.40
C HIS A 204 13.30 -30.84 6.51
N SER A 205 13.46 -29.89 7.44
CA SER A 205 12.34 -29.34 8.19
C SER A 205 12.38 -27.82 8.03
N GLU A 206 11.66 -27.32 7.02
CA GLU A 206 11.45 -25.89 6.79
C GLU A 206 10.71 -25.29 7.99
N LYS A 207 11.47 -24.84 8.99
CA LYS A 207 10.96 -23.86 9.96
C LYS A 207 11.44 -22.50 9.50
N ALA A 208 10.69 -21.91 8.56
CA ALA A 208 10.85 -20.51 8.20
C ALA A 208 10.72 -19.68 9.48
N ALA A 209 11.79 -18.98 9.86
CA ALA A 209 11.64 -17.87 10.78
C ALA A 209 11.24 -16.66 9.94
N HIS A 210 10.30 -15.88 10.43
CA HIS A 210 9.70 -14.79 9.66
C HIS A 210 10.15 -13.48 10.29
N VAL A 211 10.77 -12.61 9.49
CA VAL A 211 11.15 -11.26 9.90
C VAL A 211 10.37 -10.29 9.03
N THR A 212 9.53 -9.49 9.68
CA THR A 212 8.88 -8.34 9.06
C THR A 212 9.84 -7.17 9.16
N LEU A 213 10.42 -6.74 8.04
CA LEU A 213 11.14 -5.48 7.98
C LEU A 213 10.14 -4.39 7.62
N ALA A 214 9.87 -3.48 8.54
CA ALA A 214 9.14 -2.24 8.25
C ALA A 214 10.17 -1.15 7.96
N ALA A 215 10.36 -0.81 6.68
CA ALA A 215 11.16 0.34 6.31
C ALA A 215 10.21 1.50 6.02
N MET A 216 10.33 2.58 6.81
CA MET A 216 9.74 3.87 6.46
C MET A 216 10.76 4.59 5.58
N LEU A 217 10.59 4.49 4.27
CA LEU A 217 11.38 5.27 3.34
C LEU A 217 10.76 6.67 3.33
N ARG A 218 11.42 7.59 4.04
CA ARG A 218 11.17 9.03 3.84
C ARG A 218 11.90 9.42 2.56
N GLY A 219 11.16 9.99 1.61
CA GLY A 219 11.78 10.69 0.48
C GLY A 219 12.71 11.81 0.98
N PRO A 220 13.69 12.24 0.17
CA PRO A 220 14.53 13.39 0.50
C PRO A 220 13.72 14.68 0.72
#